data_AF-A0A7C7TCH4-F1
#
_entry.id   AF-A0A7C7TCH4-F1
#
_cell.length_a   1.000
_cell.length_b   1.000
_cell.length_c   1.000
_cell.angle_alpha   90.00
_cell.angle_beta   90.00
_cell.angle_gamma   90.00
#
_symmetry.space_group_name_H-M   'P 1'
#
loop_
_entity.id
_entity.type
_entity.pdbx_description
1 polymer ?
#
loop_
_entity_poly.entity_id
_entity_poly.type
_entity_poly.pdbx_seq_one_letter_code
_entity_poly.pdbx_strand_id
1 'polypeptide(L)'
;MKRKKPMQRGGPLKRTGSLRPRSKKKSAEYVERRKLVSRLLGERPYCEACPVFARHDEVSLYNRKASVDIHELKRRSQGGSILEEDNLLAVCRECHDRIGHEPKLAIELGLAVPGWWTKP
;
A
#
# COMPACT_ATOMS: atom_id res chain seq x y z
N MET A 1 4.24 16.09 -46.45
CA MET A 1 4.69 16.57 -45.12
C MET A 1 6.21 16.73 -45.13
N LYS A 2 6.76 17.93 -44.88
CA LYS A 2 8.23 18.12 -44.78
C LYS A 2 8.73 17.54 -43.45
N ARG A 3 9.67 16.59 -43.50
CA ARG A 3 10.35 16.04 -42.30
C ARG A 3 11.14 17.18 -41.61
N LYS A 4 10.87 17.42 -40.33
CA LYS A 4 11.65 18.37 -39.51
C LYS A 4 13.08 17.85 -39.31
N LYS A 5 14.03 18.77 -39.05
CA LYS A 5 15.44 18.44 -38.77
C LYS A 5 15.54 17.37 -37.66
N PRO A 6 16.52 16.46 -37.75
CA PRO A 6 16.74 15.44 -36.72
C PRO A 6 17.05 16.08 -35.36
N MET A 7 16.57 15.46 -34.28
CA MET A 7 16.88 15.89 -32.92
C MET A 7 18.40 15.86 -32.69
N GLN A 8 18.97 16.99 -32.29
CA GLN A 8 20.37 17.06 -31.90
C GLN A 8 20.55 16.56 -30.47
N ARG A 9 21.58 15.76 -30.22
CA ARG A 9 21.90 15.28 -28.87
C ARG A 9 22.50 16.42 -28.05
N GLY A 10 21.91 16.70 -26.90
CA GLY A 10 22.49 17.59 -25.91
C GLY A 10 23.76 16.99 -25.28
N GLY A 11 24.59 17.84 -24.70
CA GLY A 11 25.78 17.42 -23.95
C GLY A 11 25.44 16.60 -22.69
N PRO A 12 26.44 15.96 -22.07
CA PRO A 12 26.24 15.14 -20.88
C PRO A 12 25.67 15.96 -19.73
N LEU A 13 24.72 15.37 -19.00
CA LEU A 13 24.14 15.99 -17.80
C LEU A 13 25.24 16.22 -16.76
N LYS A 14 25.37 17.45 -16.27
CA LYS A 14 26.23 17.74 -15.10
C LYS A 14 25.66 16.97 -13.91
N ARG A 15 26.44 16.03 -13.35
CA ARG A 15 26.06 15.34 -12.11
C ARG A 15 26.02 16.36 -10.98
N THR A 16 24.83 16.65 -10.48
CA THR A 16 24.59 17.55 -9.36
C THR A 16 24.15 16.70 -8.17
N GLY A 17 25.00 16.61 -7.14
CA GLY A 17 24.70 15.96 -5.86
C GLY A 17 24.15 14.52 -5.94
N SER A 18 23.66 14.03 -4.80
CA SER A 18 22.91 12.78 -4.74
C SER A 18 21.46 12.99 -5.19
N LEU A 19 20.90 12.01 -5.88
CA LEU A 19 19.49 12.04 -6.28
C LEU A 19 18.61 12.02 -5.02
N ARG A 20 17.62 12.90 -4.97
CA ARG A 20 16.64 12.87 -3.88
C ARG A 20 15.90 11.52 -3.89
N PRO A 21 15.72 10.86 -2.73
CA PRO A 21 15.07 9.55 -2.67
C PRO A 21 13.57 9.61 -3.02
N ARG A 22 12.94 10.80 -2.91
CA ARG A 22 11.54 11.04 -3.27
C ARG A 22 11.37 12.41 -3.91
N SER A 23 10.35 12.54 -4.77
CA SER A 23 9.93 13.83 -5.31
C SER A 23 9.31 14.71 -4.21
N LYS A 24 9.27 16.03 -4.45
CA LYS A 24 8.60 16.98 -3.54
C LYS A 24 7.13 16.61 -3.34
N LYS A 25 6.43 16.27 -4.43
CA LYS A 25 5.03 15.81 -4.41
C LYS A 25 4.84 14.58 -3.53
N LYS A 26 5.67 13.54 -3.72
CA LYS A 26 5.55 12.31 -2.92
C LYS A 26 5.88 12.56 -1.45
N SER A 27 6.81 13.47 -1.16
CA SER A 27 7.15 13.82 0.22
C SER A 27 5.95 14.46 0.95
N ALA A 28 5.20 15.34 0.29
CA ALA A 28 3.98 15.94 0.83
C ALA A 28 2.89 14.89 1.12
N GLU A 29 2.65 13.96 0.19
CA GLU A 29 1.70 12.85 0.42
C GLU A 29 2.06 12.01 1.65
N TYR A 30 3.36 11.78 1.92
CA TYR A 30 3.79 11.02 3.10
C TYR A 30 3.66 11.80 4.42
N VAL A 31 3.56 13.13 4.40
CA VAL A 31 3.22 13.91 5.59
C VAL A 31 1.78 13.60 5.97
N GLU A 32 0.86 13.68 5.02
CA GLU A 32 -0.56 13.36 5.24
C GLU A 32 -0.77 11.88 5.59
N ARG A 33 -0.05 10.97 4.92
CA ARG A 33 -0.10 9.53 5.26
C ARG A 33 0.27 9.27 6.72
N ARG A 34 1.28 9.96 7.27
CA ARG A 34 1.69 9.74 8.67
C ARG A 34 0.60 10.15 9.65
N LYS A 35 -0.07 11.29 9.41
CA LYS A 35 -1.22 11.72 10.22
C LYS A 35 -2.35 10.70 10.15
N LEU A 36 -2.66 10.25 8.92
CA LEU A 36 -3.70 9.26 8.67
C LEU A 36 -3.42 7.94 9.37
N VAL A 37 -2.21 7.39 9.23
CA VAL A 37 -1.81 6.14 9.89
C VAL A 37 -1.90 6.24 11.41
N SER A 38 -1.42 7.34 11.98
CA SER A 38 -1.50 7.56 13.43
C SER A 38 -2.94 7.59 13.92
N ARG A 39 -3.84 8.24 13.17
CA ARG A 39 -5.27 8.28 13.48
C ARG A 39 -5.91 6.90 13.36
N LEU A 40 -5.72 6.23 12.22
CA LEU A 40 -6.33 4.92 11.96
C LEU A 40 -5.89 3.84 12.97
N LEU A 41 -4.60 3.83 13.38
CA LEU A 41 -4.14 2.90 14.41
C LEU A 41 -4.74 3.20 15.79
N GLY A 42 -5.06 4.46 16.08
CA GLY A 42 -5.79 4.85 17.29
C GLY A 42 -7.27 4.47 17.24
N GLU A 43 -7.93 4.66 16.10
CA GLU A 43 -9.34 4.35 15.87
C GLU A 43 -9.61 2.84 15.72
N ARG A 44 -8.65 2.10 15.15
CA ARG A 44 -8.75 0.66 14.85
C ARG A 44 -7.63 -0.10 15.58
N PRO A 45 -7.65 -0.17 16.92
CA PRO A 45 -6.54 -0.69 17.72
C PRO A 45 -6.31 -2.20 17.58
N TYR A 46 -7.28 -2.94 17.00
CA TYR A 46 -7.20 -4.39 16.84
C TYR A 46 -7.22 -4.81 15.38
N CYS A 47 -6.37 -5.79 15.05
CA CYS A 47 -6.18 -6.29 13.69
C CYS A 47 -7.51 -6.73 13.06
N GLU A 48 -7.79 -6.18 11.89
CA GLU A 48 -9.00 -6.46 11.11
C GLU A 48 -8.86 -7.80 10.34
N ALA A 49 -7.63 -8.24 10.05
CA ALA A 49 -7.37 -9.50 9.33
C ALA A 49 -7.38 -10.75 10.22
N CYS A 50 -7.12 -10.63 11.53
CA CYS A 50 -7.16 -11.77 12.46
C CYS A 50 -8.48 -12.58 12.40
N PRO A 51 -9.68 -11.97 12.51
CA PRO A 51 -10.94 -12.73 12.39
C PRO A 51 -11.13 -13.40 11.03
N VAL A 52 -10.60 -12.80 9.96
CA VAL A 52 -10.73 -13.33 8.59
C VAL A 52 -9.88 -14.59 8.43
N PHE A 53 -8.61 -14.53 8.85
CA PHE A 53 -7.74 -15.71 8.85
C PHE A 53 -8.22 -16.79 9.82
N ALA A 54 -8.66 -16.41 11.02
CA ALA A 54 -9.20 -17.38 11.98
C ALA A 54 -10.40 -18.17 11.42
N ARG A 55 -11.30 -17.48 10.69
CA ARG A 55 -12.40 -18.14 10.00
C ARG A 55 -11.93 -19.07 8.90
N HIS A 56 -10.95 -18.64 8.11
CA HIS A 56 -10.37 -19.45 7.03
C HIS A 56 -9.65 -20.70 7.56
N ASP A 57 -8.93 -20.56 8.68
CA ASP A 57 -8.17 -21.64 9.33
C ASP A 57 -9.06 -22.54 10.21
N GLU A 58 -10.37 -22.31 10.25
CA GLU A 58 -11.36 -23.07 11.02
C GLU A 58 -11.06 -23.18 12.53
N VAL A 59 -10.37 -22.17 13.08
CA VAL A 59 -10.06 -22.12 14.51
C VAL A 59 -11.21 -21.55 15.32
N SER A 60 -11.66 -22.31 16.32
CA SER A 60 -12.76 -21.92 17.20
C SER A 60 -12.40 -20.81 18.19
N LEU A 61 -11.12 -20.70 18.55
CA LEU A 61 -10.58 -19.67 19.44
C LEU A 61 -9.31 -19.08 18.82
N TYR A 62 -9.22 -17.75 18.78
CA TYR A 62 -8.04 -17.05 18.31
C TYR A 62 -7.78 -15.79 19.15
N ASN A 63 -6.52 -15.40 19.26
CA ASN A 63 -6.15 -14.14 19.89
C ASN A 63 -6.15 -13.01 18.85
N ARG A 64 -7.03 -12.02 19.03
CA ARG A 64 -7.03 -10.83 18.18
C ARG A 64 -5.92 -9.87 18.61
N LYS A 65 -4.87 -9.78 17.80
CA LYS A 65 -3.69 -8.96 18.08
C LYS A 65 -3.96 -7.48 17.84
N ALA A 66 -3.17 -6.62 18.49
CA ALA A 66 -3.19 -5.18 18.25
C ALA A 66 -2.73 -4.85 16.81
N SER A 67 -3.34 -3.83 16.22
CA SER A 67 -2.92 -3.27 14.95
C SER A 67 -1.62 -2.48 15.13
N VAL A 68 -0.63 -2.74 14.29
CA VAL A 68 0.65 -2.02 14.29
C VAL A 68 1.04 -1.52 12.91
N ASP A 69 0.39 -2.04 11.86
CA ASP A 69 0.60 -1.64 10.48
C ASP A 69 -0.72 -1.27 9.81
N ILE A 70 -0.63 -0.46 8.76
CA ILE A 70 -1.73 -0.18 7.85
C ILE A 70 -1.40 -0.85 6.51
N HIS A 71 -2.13 -1.92 6.20
CA HIS A 71 -2.10 -2.64 4.94
C HIS A 71 -2.93 -1.91 3.87
N GLU A 72 -2.54 -2.03 2.62
CA GLU A 72 -3.22 -1.42 1.47
C GLU A 72 -3.87 -2.51 0.62
N LEU A 73 -5.21 -2.54 0.57
CA LEU A 73 -5.97 -3.54 -0.21
C LEU A 73 -5.50 -3.60 -1.65
N LYS A 74 -5.44 -2.42 -2.30
CA LYS A 74 -4.78 -2.20 -3.59
C LYS A 74 -3.41 -1.61 -3.33
N ARG A 75 -2.36 -2.33 -3.73
CA ARG A 75 -0.98 -1.90 -3.54
C ARG A 75 -0.65 -0.66 -4.38
N ARG A 76 0.26 0.18 -3.88
CA ARG A 76 0.78 1.37 -4.58
C ARG A 76 1.30 1.08 -5.99
N SER A 77 1.99 -0.04 -6.17
CA SER A 77 2.53 -0.46 -7.47
C SER A 77 1.44 -0.76 -8.49
N GLN A 78 0.22 -1.03 -8.03
CA GLN A 78 -0.96 -1.31 -8.84
C GLN A 78 -1.86 -0.06 -8.99
N GLY A 79 -1.42 1.10 -8.51
CA GLY A 79 -2.19 2.36 -8.55
C GLY A 79 -3.12 2.58 -7.36
N GLY A 80 -2.97 1.82 -6.27
CA GLY A 80 -3.73 2.06 -5.04
C GLY A 80 -3.31 3.34 -4.32
N SER A 81 -4.28 4.04 -3.74
CA SER A 81 -4.05 5.26 -2.99
C SER A 81 -3.56 4.97 -1.58
N ILE A 82 -2.58 5.76 -1.11
CA ILE A 82 -2.04 5.67 0.26
C ILE A 82 -2.79 6.56 1.25
N LEU A 83 -3.78 7.32 0.77
CA LEU A 83 -4.55 8.29 1.54
C LEU A 83 -6.06 7.99 1.54
N GLU A 84 -6.54 7.06 0.72
CA GLU A 84 -7.94 6.65 0.72
C GLU A 84 -8.17 5.63 1.83
N GLU A 85 -8.95 5.99 2.84
CA GLU A 85 -9.20 5.15 4.02
C GLU A 85 -9.82 3.80 3.69
N ASP A 86 -10.68 3.74 2.67
CA ASP A 86 -11.31 2.49 2.23
C ASP A 86 -10.29 1.51 1.61
N ASN A 87 -9.12 2.00 1.18
CA ASN A 87 -8.03 1.17 0.70
C ASN A 87 -7.12 0.70 1.85
N LEU A 88 -7.36 1.13 3.09
CA LEU A 88 -6.48 0.95 4.23
C LEU A 88 -7.11 0.03 5.29
N LEU A 89 -6.35 -0.99 5.67
CA LEU A 89 -6.74 -1.99 6.67
C LEU A 89 -5.73 -1.99 7.82
N ALA A 90 -6.20 -1.86 9.06
CA ALA A 90 -5.36 -1.94 10.24
C ALA A 90 -5.07 -3.40 10.60
N VAL A 91 -3.79 -3.78 10.64
CA VAL A 91 -3.37 -5.18 10.80
C VAL A 91 -2.22 -5.31 11.80
N CYS A 92 -2.11 -6.50 12.40
CA CYS A 92 -0.92 -6.88 13.14
C CYS A 92 0.20 -7.32 12.17
N ARG A 93 1.44 -7.37 12.65
CA ARG A 93 2.61 -7.76 11.84
C ARG A 93 2.44 -9.12 11.17
N GLU A 94 1.97 -10.12 11.92
CA GLU A 94 1.82 -11.49 11.40
C GLU A 94 0.77 -11.61 10.29
N CYS A 95 -0.38 -10.95 10.45
CA CYS A 95 -1.39 -10.92 9.38
C CYS A 95 -0.88 -10.12 8.18
N HIS A 96 -0.15 -9.03 8.41
CA HIS A 96 0.47 -8.26 7.33
C HIS A 96 1.44 -9.12 6.51
N ASP A 97 2.28 -9.91 7.18
CA ASP A 97 3.25 -10.80 6.54
C ASP A 97 2.54 -11.93 5.78
N ARG A 98 1.50 -12.55 6.38
CA ARG A 98 0.71 -13.60 5.70
C ARG A 98 0.04 -13.08 4.44
N ILE A 99 -0.57 -11.89 4.47
CA ILE A 99 -1.14 -11.25 3.27
C ILE A 99 -0.06 -11.08 2.18
N GLY A 100 1.17 -10.72 2.56
CA GLY A 100 2.29 -10.56 1.64
C GLY A 100 2.78 -11.88 1.03
N HIS A 101 2.85 -12.94 1.83
CA HIS A 101 3.33 -14.26 1.41
C HIS A 101 2.30 -15.06 0.61
N GLU A 102 1.01 -14.86 0.87
CA GLU A 102 -0.09 -15.61 0.26
C GLU A 102 -1.06 -14.69 -0.51
N PRO A 103 -0.61 -14.03 -1.60
CA PRO A 103 -1.40 -13.00 -2.28
C PRO A 103 -2.68 -13.55 -2.94
N LYS A 104 -2.70 -14.82 -3.34
CA LYS A 104 -3.91 -15.46 -3.90
C LYS A 104 -4.99 -15.61 -2.82
N LEU A 105 -4.61 -16.19 -1.68
CA LEU A 105 -5.49 -16.33 -0.53
C LEU A 105 -5.96 -14.96 -0.03
N ALA A 106 -5.06 -13.98 0.06
CA ALA A 106 -5.43 -12.64 0.48
C ALA A 106 -6.51 -12.02 -0.42
N ILE A 107 -6.46 -12.26 -1.73
CA ILE A 107 -7.51 -11.81 -2.66
C ILE A 107 -8.82 -12.57 -2.42
N GLU A 108 -8.75 -13.89 -2.28
CA GLU A 108 -9.92 -14.74 -2.01
C GLU A 108 -10.64 -14.34 -0.70
N LEU A 109 -9.86 -13.97 0.32
CA LEU A 109 -10.36 -13.53 1.62
C LEU A 109 -10.76 -12.05 1.68
N GLY A 110 -10.59 -11.30 0.58
CA GLY A 110 -10.90 -9.86 0.53
C GLY A 110 -9.93 -8.97 1.32
N LEU A 111 -8.76 -9.49 1.69
CA LEU A 111 -7.68 -8.76 2.36
C LEU A 111 -6.74 -8.05 1.38
N ALA A 112 -6.88 -8.33 0.08
CA ALA A 112 -6.21 -7.66 -1.03
C ALA A 112 -7.12 -7.66 -2.26
N VAL A 113 -6.81 -6.79 -3.24
CA VAL A 113 -7.50 -6.79 -4.54
C VAL A 113 -6.53 -7.02 -5.70
N PRO A 114 -6.98 -7.62 -6.82
CA PRO A 114 -6.15 -7.76 -8.01
C PRO A 114 -5.86 -6.39 -8.64
N GLY A 115 -4.79 -6.29 -9.43
CA GLY A 115 -4.31 -5.00 -9.95
C GLY A 115 -5.29 -4.29 -10.89
N TRP A 116 -6.07 -5.07 -11.63
CA TRP A 116 -7.12 -4.58 -12.53
C TRP A 116 -8.43 -4.22 -11.82
N TRP A 117 -8.55 -4.45 -10.50
CA TRP A 117 -9.73 -4.07 -9.76
C TRP A 117 -9.88 -2.55 -9.70
N THR A 118 -11.07 -2.08 -10.05
CA THR A 118 -11.51 -0.70 -9.88
C THR A 118 -12.64 -0.69 -8.87
N LYS A 119 -12.63 0.30 -7.96
CA LYS A 119 -13.71 0.49 -7.02
C LYS A 119 -15.01 0.74 -7.79
N PRO A 120 -16.13 0.06 -7.43
CA PRO A 120 -17.44 0.33 -8.03
C PRO A 120 -17.94 1.74 -7.70
#